data_AF-A0A5D0CUV7-F1
#
_entry.id   AF-A0A5D0CUV7-F1
#
_cell.length_a   1.000
_cell.length_b   1.000
_cell.length_c   1.000
_cell.angle_alpha   90.00
_cell.angle_beta   90.00
_cell.angle_gamma   90.00
#
_symmetry.space_group_name_H-M   'P 1'
#
loop_
_entity.id
_entity.type
_entity.pdbx_description
1 polymer ?
#
loop_
_entity_poly.entity_id
_entity_poly.type
_entity_poly.pdbx_seq_one_letter_code
_entity_poly.pdbx_strand_id
1 'polypeptide(L)'
;MKQGSRHRFYLHEAERENMPGPDTCGDFMPFYHQGIFHLYYLHKYCVYEVLTTDFVHYGEPRMAIPCGSPEDQDWHIGTGSVVEREGVFHFYYTGFNESYRDTPGKHEQVLMRAISTDLIHWEKDASFHVAPDTEHYGGLHWRDPQVFWNDQEQEYWMAVTATEKDADHNRGGCTHIMKSSDLANWRAGTAIYAPGSFATHECHDIFRMGDWWYMVFSNYTRWWETRYRMAQSPKGPWITPAVDDMFDGRGFYAAKTVSDGKKRYLVGWQAFRTGMDDRKPYQWGGSTLVHELVQRPDGTLGVKPVQALEDSYRKALPQATVARRGTWTVENGIRGREPFGFGWVEVARMTEACLVRAKLSWTPETLACGLMLHTEGERLEKWCQVRLEPSRNRVIFDRSNKFDGDQQFVEERYVPLAGEHEAEIKVITSGNIVVLYVNDTALAARAYDYQPGGLGLFVEHGEAVFTELDIME
;
A
#
# COMPACT_ATOMS: atom_id res chain seq x y z
N MET A 1 11.57 25.38 -20.38
CA MET A 1 11.71 23.92 -20.57
C MET A 1 11.19 23.23 -19.31
N LYS A 2 10.41 22.15 -19.49
CA LYS A 2 10.05 21.00 -18.62
C LYS A 2 10.59 20.97 -17.16
N GLN A 3 9.97 20.39 -16.13
CA GLN A 3 8.75 19.61 -15.89
C GLN A 3 8.75 19.38 -14.36
N GLY A 4 7.73 19.83 -13.61
CA GLY A 4 7.17 19.00 -12.54
C GLY A 4 6.21 18.03 -13.22
N SER A 5 5.94 16.84 -12.69
CA SER A 5 5.10 15.85 -13.36
C SER A 5 3.78 16.47 -13.86
N ARG A 6 3.66 16.66 -15.18
CA ARG A 6 2.40 17.06 -15.87
C ARG A 6 1.37 15.91 -15.88
N HIS A 7 1.52 14.95 -14.98
CA HIS A 7 0.66 13.78 -14.89
C HIS A 7 -0.52 14.18 -14.01
N ARG A 8 -1.73 14.03 -14.55
CA ARG A 8 -2.96 14.14 -13.76
C ARG A 8 -2.92 13.05 -12.71
N PHE A 9 -2.74 13.43 -11.45
CA PHE A 9 -2.84 12.52 -10.30
C PHE A 9 -4.29 12.25 -9.91
N TYR A 10 -5.22 13.03 -10.46
CA TYR A 10 -6.65 12.93 -10.22
C TYR A 10 -7.39 12.90 -11.57
N LEU A 11 -8.27 11.91 -11.75
CA LEU A 11 -9.29 11.92 -12.80
C LEU A 11 -10.36 12.93 -12.39
N HIS A 12 -10.57 13.96 -13.23
CA HIS A 12 -11.57 15.00 -12.97
C HIS A 12 -12.97 14.37 -12.84
N GLU A 13 -13.85 14.94 -12.03
CA GLU A 13 -15.17 14.36 -11.73
C GLU A 13 -16.00 14.09 -13.00
N ALA A 14 -15.93 14.99 -13.98
CA ALA A 14 -16.53 14.81 -15.32
C ALA A 14 -15.99 13.58 -16.09
N GLU A 15 -14.75 13.16 -15.83
CA GLU A 15 -14.15 11.95 -16.42
C GLU A 15 -14.55 10.68 -15.64
N ARG A 16 -15.05 10.83 -14.40
CA ARG A 16 -15.58 9.76 -13.56
C ARG A 16 -17.09 9.53 -13.75
N GLU A 17 -17.83 10.54 -14.21
CA GLU A 17 -19.31 10.55 -14.29
C GLU A 17 -19.90 9.32 -15.00
N ASN A 18 -19.18 8.75 -15.98
CA ASN A 18 -19.61 7.57 -16.74
C ASN A 18 -18.75 6.32 -16.49
N MET A 19 -17.81 6.34 -15.53
CA MET A 19 -17.05 5.15 -15.18
C MET A 19 -17.86 4.27 -14.22
N PRO A 20 -18.01 2.96 -14.51
CA PRO A 20 -18.50 2.04 -13.50
C PRO A 20 -17.49 2.00 -12.34
N GLY A 21 -17.89 2.41 -11.14
CA GLY A 21 -17.06 2.26 -9.95
C GLY A 21 -17.48 3.05 -8.71
N PRO A 22 -16.94 2.70 -7.53
CA PRO A 22 -17.27 3.32 -6.26
C PRO A 22 -16.63 4.71 -6.11
N ASP A 23 -17.23 5.51 -5.23
CA ASP A 23 -16.58 6.67 -4.61
C ASP A 23 -15.25 6.19 -4.00
N THR A 24 -14.11 6.69 -4.48
CA THR A 24 -12.79 6.14 -4.15
C THR A 24 -12.19 6.79 -2.92
N CYS A 25 -11.56 6.02 -2.04
CA CYS A 25 -10.68 6.57 -1.01
C CYS A 25 -9.28 6.83 -1.58
N GLY A 26 -8.73 8.00 -1.28
CA GLY A 26 -7.34 8.36 -1.50
C GLY A 26 -6.47 8.02 -0.29
N ASP A 27 -5.39 8.78 -0.14
CA ASP A 27 -4.37 8.60 0.89
C ASP A 27 -4.96 8.51 2.30
N PHE A 28 -4.47 7.55 3.09
CA PHE A 28 -4.93 7.29 4.45
C PHE A 28 -4.00 7.96 5.49
N MET A 29 -4.60 8.46 6.56
CA MET A 29 -3.93 9.15 7.67
C MET A 29 -4.41 8.50 8.98
N PRO A 30 -4.00 7.26 9.26
CA PRO A 30 -4.56 6.48 10.35
C PRO A 30 -4.09 7.00 11.72
N PHE A 31 -4.99 6.95 12.71
CA PHE A 31 -4.73 7.33 14.09
C PHE A 31 -5.42 6.35 15.03
N TYR A 32 -4.81 6.04 16.18
CA TYR A 32 -5.38 5.11 17.16
C TYR A 32 -5.64 5.84 18.48
N HIS A 33 -6.86 5.71 18.98
CA HIS A 33 -7.25 6.29 20.26
C HIS A 33 -8.24 5.38 20.98
N GLN A 34 -7.93 5.05 22.25
CA GLN A 34 -8.85 4.35 23.16
C GLN A 34 -9.53 3.09 22.57
N GLY A 35 -8.78 2.25 21.86
CA GLY A 35 -9.34 1.01 21.29
C GLY A 35 -9.88 1.13 19.87
N ILE A 36 -9.89 2.33 19.29
CA ILE A 36 -10.49 2.61 17.98
C ILE A 36 -9.40 3.10 17.02
N PHE A 37 -9.38 2.54 15.81
CA PHE A 37 -8.65 3.07 14.68
C PHE A 37 -9.53 4.07 13.94
N HIS A 38 -9.08 5.32 13.93
CA HIS A 38 -9.60 6.41 13.14
C HIS A 38 -8.86 6.43 11.81
N LEU A 39 -9.53 6.00 10.74
CA LEU A 39 -8.95 6.02 9.40
C LEU A 39 -9.44 7.25 8.68
N TYR A 40 -8.70 8.34 8.83
CA TYR A 40 -8.90 9.52 7.98
C TYR A 40 -8.40 9.23 6.57
N TYR A 41 -9.09 9.71 5.56
CA TYR A 41 -8.71 9.52 4.17
C TYR A 41 -9.15 10.68 3.28
N LEU A 42 -8.39 10.90 2.20
CA LEU A 42 -8.78 11.89 1.20
C LEU A 42 -9.94 11.39 0.36
N HIS A 43 -10.94 12.23 0.18
CA HIS A 43 -12.08 11.91 -0.68
C HIS A 43 -12.61 13.16 -1.35
N LYS A 44 -12.61 13.14 -2.69
CA LYS A 44 -12.81 14.30 -3.57
C LYS A 44 -11.75 15.37 -3.28
N TYR A 45 -12.08 16.35 -2.44
CA TYR A 45 -11.21 17.44 -2.03
C TYR A 45 -11.13 17.63 -0.50
N CYS A 46 -11.84 16.78 0.26
CA CYS A 46 -11.98 16.87 1.71
C CYS A 46 -11.28 15.71 2.43
N VAL A 47 -11.24 15.81 3.76
CA VAL A 47 -10.90 14.69 4.64
C VAL A 47 -12.18 14.03 5.13
N TYR A 48 -12.29 12.72 4.88
CA TYR A 48 -13.31 11.87 5.46
C TYR A 48 -12.67 10.93 6.49
N GLU A 49 -13.50 10.28 7.28
CA GLU A 49 -13.10 9.32 8.31
C GLU A 49 -14.00 8.10 8.27
N VAL A 50 -13.41 6.94 8.51
CA VAL A 50 -14.11 5.74 8.91
C VAL A 50 -13.47 5.13 10.15
N LEU A 51 -14.30 4.61 11.05
CA LEU A 51 -13.84 3.99 12.29
C LEU A 51 -13.81 2.46 12.15
N THR A 52 -12.81 1.82 12.75
CA THR A 52 -12.75 0.36 12.88
C THR A 52 -12.02 -0.05 14.16
N THR A 53 -12.30 -1.25 14.66
CA THR A 53 -11.56 -1.86 15.78
C THR A 53 -10.72 -3.05 15.35
N ASP A 54 -10.89 -3.54 14.12
CA ASP A 54 -10.35 -4.82 13.66
C ASP A 54 -9.93 -4.86 12.18
N PHE A 55 -10.13 -3.77 11.42
CA PHE A 55 -9.89 -3.67 9.98
C PHE A 55 -10.73 -4.62 9.10
N VAL A 56 -11.77 -5.23 9.67
CA VAL A 56 -12.75 -6.06 8.95
C VAL A 56 -14.10 -5.36 8.93
N HIS A 57 -14.53 -4.84 10.07
CA HIS A 57 -15.77 -4.11 10.23
C HIS A 57 -15.48 -2.61 10.27
N TYR A 58 -16.11 -1.87 9.36
CA TYR A 58 -15.96 -0.44 9.22
C TYR A 58 -17.30 0.23 9.53
N GLY A 59 -17.24 1.34 10.27
CA GLY A 59 -18.42 2.18 10.52
C GLY A 59 -18.86 2.96 9.28
N GLU A 60 -19.89 3.78 9.45
CA GLU A 60 -20.33 4.69 8.39
C GLU A 60 -19.29 5.80 8.16
N PRO A 61 -18.86 6.04 6.92
CA PRO A 61 -17.96 7.14 6.63
C PRO A 61 -18.60 8.50 6.92
N ARG A 62 -17.80 9.43 7.44
CA ARG A 62 -18.23 10.81 7.70
C ARG A 62 -17.18 11.81 7.26
N MET A 63 -17.60 13.01 6.89
CA MET A 63 -16.68 14.10 6.61
C MET A 63 -16.07 14.60 7.93
N ALA A 64 -14.74 14.65 8.00
CA ALA A 64 -14.01 15.14 9.17
C ALA A 64 -13.57 16.60 9.00
N ILE A 65 -12.97 16.94 7.86
CA ILE A 65 -12.54 18.31 7.55
C ILE A 65 -13.03 18.69 6.14
N PRO A 66 -13.94 19.67 6.01
CA PRO A 66 -14.41 20.12 4.71
C PRO A 66 -13.31 20.91 3.97
N CYS A 67 -13.30 20.80 2.64
CA CYS A 67 -12.47 21.63 1.78
C CYS A 67 -12.90 23.09 1.81
N GLY A 68 -12.01 23.99 1.40
CA GLY A 68 -12.31 25.42 1.25
C GLY A 68 -13.01 25.75 -0.08
N SER A 69 -13.31 27.02 -0.28
CA SER A 69 -13.72 27.56 -1.58
C SER A 69 -12.51 27.71 -2.53
N PRO A 70 -12.71 27.98 -3.83
CA PRO A 70 -11.62 28.26 -4.77
C PRO A 70 -10.68 29.41 -4.35
N GLU A 71 -11.16 30.32 -3.51
CA GLU A 71 -10.40 31.44 -2.96
C GLU A 71 -9.56 31.04 -1.75
N ASP A 72 -9.89 29.95 -1.06
CA ASP A 72 -9.22 29.48 0.15
C ASP A 72 -7.92 28.72 -0.19
N GLN A 73 -6.92 28.80 0.68
CA GLN A 73 -5.64 28.10 0.49
C GLN A 73 -5.80 26.57 0.51
N ASP A 74 -6.79 26.05 1.24
CA ASP A 74 -7.15 24.64 1.27
C ASP A 74 -8.40 24.34 0.44
N TRP A 75 -8.52 25.00 -0.73
CA TRP A 75 -9.53 24.67 -1.74
C TRP A 75 -9.61 23.16 -1.94
N HIS A 76 -8.46 22.49 -2.04
CA HIS A 76 -8.36 21.06 -1.78
C HIS A 76 -7.49 20.80 -0.55
N ILE A 77 -7.82 19.75 0.18
CA ILE A 77 -7.01 19.25 1.28
C ILE A 77 -6.18 18.06 0.78
N GLY A 78 -4.87 18.13 1.01
CA GLY A 78 -3.94 17.02 0.80
C GLY A 78 -3.59 16.30 2.11
N THR A 79 -2.82 15.23 1.99
CA THR A 79 -2.49 14.28 3.05
C THR A 79 -1.82 14.95 4.24
N GLY A 80 -1.90 14.30 5.40
CA GLY A 80 -1.45 14.83 6.68
C GLY A 80 -1.27 13.78 7.77
N SER A 81 -1.46 14.18 9.02
CA SER A 81 -1.44 13.29 10.19
C SER A 81 -2.13 13.91 11.40
N VAL A 82 -2.56 13.04 12.31
CA VAL A 82 -3.10 13.44 13.61
C VAL A 82 -2.09 13.11 14.71
N VAL A 83 -1.93 14.05 15.64
CA VAL A 83 -1.17 13.87 16.89
C VAL A 83 -1.98 14.40 18.06
N GLU A 84 -1.83 13.78 19.23
CA GLU A 84 -2.49 14.19 20.46
C GLU A 84 -1.48 14.77 21.45
N ARG A 85 -1.93 15.78 22.19
CA ARG A 85 -1.22 16.31 23.36
C ARG A 85 -2.23 16.86 24.37
N GLU A 86 -2.15 16.36 25.60
CA GLU A 86 -2.91 16.87 26.75
C GLU A 86 -4.43 16.92 26.50
N GLY A 87 -4.98 15.93 25.79
CA GLY A 87 -6.39 15.82 25.44
C GLY A 87 -6.81 16.65 24.22
N VAL A 88 -5.88 17.29 23.53
CA VAL A 88 -6.12 18.08 22.32
C VAL A 88 -5.48 17.38 21.11
N PHE A 89 -6.30 17.12 20.10
CA PHE A 89 -5.92 16.50 18.84
C PHE A 89 -5.63 17.57 17.80
N HIS A 90 -4.51 17.41 17.10
CA HIS A 90 -4.06 18.32 16.06
C HIS A 90 -3.93 17.53 14.77
N PHE A 91 -4.71 17.92 13.76
CA PHE A 91 -4.62 17.38 12.41
C PHE A 91 -3.81 18.36 11.57
N TYR A 92 -2.56 18.02 11.29
CA TYR A 92 -1.75 18.77 10.33
C TYR A 92 -2.01 18.22 8.95
N TYR A 93 -2.29 19.09 7.98
CA TYR A 93 -2.65 18.70 6.63
C TYR A 93 -2.05 19.66 5.61
N THR A 94 -2.15 19.30 4.33
CA THR A 94 -1.69 20.14 3.24
C THR A 94 -2.84 21.00 2.72
N GLY A 95 -2.72 22.32 2.78
CA GLY A 95 -3.59 23.23 2.05
C GLY A 95 -3.13 23.31 0.60
N PHE A 96 -3.97 22.90 -0.34
CA PHE A 96 -3.68 22.91 -1.76
C PHE A 96 -4.61 23.83 -2.53
N ASN A 97 -4.03 24.81 -3.24
CA ASN A 97 -4.77 25.64 -4.18
C ASN A 97 -3.99 25.79 -5.49
N GLU A 98 -4.41 25.06 -6.51
CA GLU A 98 -3.81 25.08 -7.85
C GLU A 98 -3.89 26.44 -8.56
N SER A 99 -4.87 27.29 -8.20
CA SER A 99 -4.98 28.65 -8.75
C SER A 99 -3.85 29.56 -8.25
N TYR A 100 -3.17 29.19 -7.17
CA TYR A 100 -2.06 29.95 -6.58
C TYR A 100 -0.72 29.61 -7.23
N ARG A 101 -0.68 28.61 -8.12
CA ARG A 101 0.49 28.29 -8.92
C ARG A 101 0.95 29.52 -9.71
N ASP A 102 2.25 29.76 -9.71
CA ASP A 102 2.91 30.87 -10.41
C ASP A 102 2.37 32.27 -10.05
N THR A 103 1.64 32.41 -8.93
CA THR A 103 1.12 33.69 -8.46
C THR A 103 2.10 34.32 -7.46
N PRO A 104 2.61 35.54 -7.70
CA PRO A 104 3.56 36.19 -6.79
C PRO A 104 3.06 36.28 -5.35
N GLY A 105 3.87 35.81 -4.40
CA GLY A 105 3.54 35.83 -2.97
C GLY A 105 2.54 34.78 -2.52
N LYS A 106 2.10 33.88 -3.40
CA LYS A 106 1.25 32.73 -3.05
C LYS A 106 1.99 31.42 -3.31
N HIS A 107 1.53 30.36 -2.65
CA HIS A 107 2.09 29.02 -2.77
C HIS A 107 0.97 28.02 -3.04
N GLU A 108 1.21 27.11 -3.98
CA GLU A 108 0.26 26.06 -4.35
C GLU A 108 0.03 25.09 -3.18
N GLN A 109 1.08 24.79 -2.41
CA GLN A 109 1.05 23.90 -1.26
C GLN A 109 1.60 24.61 -0.02
N VAL A 110 0.86 24.51 1.08
CA VAL A 110 1.29 24.98 2.41
C VAL A 110 0.86 23.96 3.47
N LEU A 111 1.46 24.02 4.65
CA LEU A 111 1.01 23.20 5.79
C LEU A 111 0.00 24.00 6.61
N MET A 112 -1.13 23.37 6.91
CA MET A 112 -2.24 23.92 7.69
C MET A 112 -2.61 22.96 8.82
N ARG A 113 -3.50 23.39 9.72
CA ARG A 113 -3.89 22.62 10.90
C ARG A 113 -5.37 22.76 11.20
N ALA A 114 -5.97 21.68 11.70
CA ALA A 114 -7.23 21.69 12.41
C ALA A 114 -7.06 21.12 13.83
N ILE A 115 -7.91 21.53 14.77
CA ILE A 115 -7.86 21.13 16.18
C ILE A 115 -9.18 20.49 16.57
N SER A 116 -9.12 19.46 17.40
CA SER A 116 -10.29 18.80 17.99
C SER A 116 -10.02 18.42 19.45
N THR A 117 -11.09 18.27 20.24
CA THR A 117 -11.04 17.71 21.60
C THR A 117 -11.79 16.38 21.72
N ASP A 118 -12.46 15.95 20.65
CA ASP A 118 -13.30 14.75 20.64
C ASP A 118 -13.09 13.85 19.41
N LEU A 119 -12.19 14.21 18.49
CA LEU A 119 -11.92 13.56 17.19
C LEU A 119 -13.11 13.57 16.21
N ILE A 120 -14.22 14.22 16.58
CA ILE A 120 -15.46 14.29 15.81
C ILE A 120 -15.58 15.66 15.16
N HIS A 121 -15.42 16.72 15.95
CA HIS A 121 -15.54 18.10 15.51
C HIS A 121 -14.15 18.71 15.36
N TRP A 122 -13.83 19.14 14.15
CA TRP A 122 -12.55 19.75 13.79
C TRP A 122 -12.73 21.23 13.47
N GLU A 123 -11.97 22.09 14.14
CA GLU A 123 -11.91 23.52 13.86
C GLU A 123 -10.61 23.84 13.12
N LYS A 124 -10.71 24.43 11.93
CA LYS A 124 -9.54 24.89 11.18
C LYS A 124 -8.87 26.05 11.90
N ASP A 125 -7.56 25.94 12.10
CA ASP A 125 -6.78 26.98 12.74
C ASP A 125 -6.18 27.92 11.69
N ALA A 126 -6.85 29.07 11.49
CA ALA A 126 -6.41 30.10 10.55
C ALA A 126 -5.06 30.73 10.90
N SER A 127 -4.56 30.56 12.14
CA SER A 127 -3.26 31.10 12.55
C SER A 127 -2.08 30.21 12.15
N PHE A 128 -2.34 28.92 11.88
CA PHE A 128 -1.30 27.96 11.49
C PHE A 128 -1.22 27.85 9.97
N HIS A 129 -0.22 28.50 9.39
CA HIS A 129 0.02 28.49 7.95
C HIS A 129 1.53 28.53 7.67
N VAL A 130 2.09 27.41 7.20
CA VAL A 130 3.53 27.29 6.92
C VAL A 130 3.77 27.20 5.43
N ALA A 131 4.29 28.29 4.86
CA ALA A 131 4.72 28.35 3.47
C ALA A 131 6.03 27.55 3.23
N PRO A 132 6.29 27.10 1.99
CA PRO A 132 7.54 26.45 1.64
C PRO A 132 8.76 27.35 1.88
N ASP A 133 9.81 26.80 2.49
CA ASP A 133 11.12 27.45 2.59
C ASP A 133 11.85 27.39 1.24
N THR A 134 11.49 28.32 0.35
CA THR A 134 12.06 28.42 -1.00
C THR A 134 13.50 28.95 -1.02
N GLU A 135 14.03 29.39 0.12
CA GLU A 135 15.45 29.71 0.24
C GLU A 135 16.29 28.43 0.18
N HIS A 136 15.83 27.35 0.83
CA HIS A 136 16.56 26.09 0.96
C HIS A 136 15.99 24.92 0.13
N TYR A 137 14.72 24.98 -0.30
CA TYR A 137 14.01 23.89 -0.99
C TYR A 137 13.42 24.33 -2.33
N GLY A 138 13.04 23.35 -3.16
CA GLY A 138 12.53 23.56 -4.53
C GLY A 138 11.09 24.07 -4.65
N GLY A 139 10.38 24.28 -3.54
CA GLY A 139 9.07 24.97 -3.48
C GLY A 139 7.84 24.24 -4.06
N LEU A 140 8.01 23.23 -4.91
CA LEU A 140 6.91 22.51 -5.59
C LEU A 140 6.27 21.40 -4.74
N HIS A 141 7.01 20.85 -3.79
CA HIS A 141 6.58 19.76 -2.94
C HIS A 141 6.73 20.25 -1.51
N TRP A 142 5.63 20.60 -0.85
CA TRP A 142 5.63 21.05 0.54
C TRP A 142 4.34 20.59 1.22
N ARG A 143 4.27 19.29 1.48
CA ARG A 143 3.03 18.58 1.79
C ARG A 143 3.24 17.37 2.72
N ASP A 144 2.15 16.66 2.96
CA ASP A 144 2.05 15.41 3.71
C ASP A 144 2.65 15.45 5.12
N PRO A 145 2.38 16.50 5.94
CA PRO A 145 3.00 16.63 7.25
C PRO A 145 2.69 15.41 8.14
N GLN A 146 3.73 14.73 8.60
CA GLN A 146 3.65 13.67 9.59
C GLN A 146 4.24 14.12 10.91
N VAL A 147 3.39 14.30 11.92
CA VAL A 147 3.81 14.74 13.25
C VAL A 147 3.90 13.56 14.21
N PHE A 148 5.00 13.47 14.93
CA PHE A 148 5.24 12.42 15.91
C PHE A 148 6.10 12.94 17.08
N TRP A 149 5.95 12.31 18.24
CA TRP A 149 6.84 12.53 19.37
C TRP A 149 8.16 11.79 19.17
N ASN A 150 9.27 12.51 19.22
CA ASN A 150 10.61 11.92 19.21
C ASN A 150 11.10 11.73 20.65
N ASP A 151 11.10 10.49 21.12
CA ASP A 151 11.49 10.12 22.48
C ASP A 151 12.98 10.35 22.77
N GLN A 152 13.86 10.26 21.78
CA GLN A 152 15.29 10.50 21.97
C GLN A 152 15.61 11.99 22.10
N GLU A 153 14.84 12.85 21.42
CA GLU A 153 15.07 14.29 21.37
C GLU A 153 14.15 15.08 22.32
N GLN A 154 13.15 14.40 22.91
CA GLN A 154 12.17 14.97 23.84
C GLN A 154 11.41 16.16 23.24
N GLU A 155 10.99 16.03 21.98
CA GLU A 155 10.24 17.04 21.25
C GLU A 155 9.40 16.44 20.12
N TYR A 156 8.41 17.19 19.63
CA TYR A 156 7.64 16.82 18.45
C TYR A 156 8.41 17.16 17.18
N TRP A 157 8.43 16.22 16.25
CA TRP A 157 8.97 16.39 14.92
C TRP A 157 7.83 16.33 13.90
N MET A 158 7.95 17.12 12.83
CA MET A 158 7.06 17.09 11.67
C MET A 158 7.91 16.79 10.44
N ALA A 159 7.71 15.60 9.87
CA ALA A 159 8.27 15.27 8.57
C ALA A 159 7.41 15.86 7.46
N VAL A 160 8.05 16.53 6.51
CA VAL A 160 7.41 17.23 5.38
C VAL A 160 8.00 16.71 4.08
N THR A 161 7.11 16.37 3.15
CA THR A 161 7.46 16.06 1.76
C THR A 161 7.99 17.31 1.09
N ALA A 162 9.30 17.31 0.81
CA ALA A 162 10.04 18.42 0.24
C ALA A 162 10.83 18.02 -1.02
N THR A 163 11.38 19.02 -1.71
CA THR A 163 12.44 18.79 -2.70
C THR A 163 13.67 19.63 -2.42
N GLU A 164 14.85 19.07 -2.65
CA GLU A 164 16.10 19.82 -2.69
C GLU A 164 16.03 20.94 -3.73
N LYS A 165 16.60 22.10 -3.38
CA LYS A 165 16.75 23.22 -4.30
C LYS A 165 17.77 22.88 -5.37
N ASP A 166 17.50 23.27 -6.61
CA ASP A 166 18.38 23.07 -7.77
C ASP A 166 18.78 21.60 -8.01
N ALA A 167 17.98 20.65 -7.53
CA ALA A 167 18.23 19.23 -7.70
C ALA A 167 18.14 18.77 -9.15
N ASP A 168 18.78 17.63 -9.44
CA ASP A 168 18.63 16.96 -10.72
C ASP A 168 17.16 16.65 -11.01
N HIS A 169 16.82 16.70 -12.30
CA HIS A 169 15.45 16.53 -12.75
C HIS A 169 14.86 15.19 -12.29
N ASN A 170 13.71 15.24 -11.59
CA ASN A 170 13.01 14.10 -10.99
C ASN A 170 13.86 13.30 -9.98
N ARG A 171 14.81 13.97 -9.30
CA ARG A 171 15.70 13.35 -8.30
C ARG A 171 15.78 14.11 -6.98
N GLY A 172 15.08 15.23 -6.85
CA GLY A 172 15.18 16.10 -5.69
C GLY A 172 14.36 15.71 -4.47
N GLY A 173 13.64 14.59 -4.45
CA GLY A 173 12.78 14.22 -3.33
C GLY A 173 13.56 14.16 -2.01
N CYS A 174 13.07 14.85 -0.97
CA CYS A 174 13.70 14.84 0.34
C CYS A 174 12.67 14.92 1.49
N THR A 175 13.13 14.54 2.68
CA THR A 175 12.36 14.52 3.92
C THR A 175 12.82 15.64 4.83
N HIS A 176 12.11 16.76 4.84
CA HIS A 176 12.39 17.89 5.72
C HIS A 176 11.81 17.66 7.12
N ILE A 177 12.54 18.02 8.17
CA ILE A 177 12.04 17.96 9.55
C ILE A 177 11.85 19.38 10.09
N MET A 178 10.64 19.68 10.56
CA MET A 178 10.37 20.79 11.48
C MET A 178 10.25 20.26 12.91
N LYS A 179 10.47 21.13 13.90
CA LYS A 179 10.51 20.74 15.32
C LYS A 179 9.67 21.65 16.20
N SER A 180 9.03 21.11 17.23
CA SER A 180 8.23 21.87 18.18
C SER A 180 8.25 21.21 19.56
N SER A 181 8.33 22.02 20.63
CA SER A 181 8.13 21.53 21.99
C SER A 181 6.65 21.49 22.39
N ASP A 182 5.78 22.18 21.65
CA ASP A 182 4.43 22.47 22.10
C ASP A 182 3.31 22.23 21.10
N LEU A 183 3.63 21.79 19.87
CA LEU A 183 2.75 21.66 18.71
C LEU A 183 2.22 23.00 18.14
N ALA A 184 2.43 24.13 18.81
CA ALA A 184 1.98 25.45 18.33
C ALA A 184 3.10 26.16 17.56
N ASN A 185 4.30 26.20 18.13
CA ASN A 185 5.44 26.93 17.59
C ASN A 185 6.40 25.96 16.93
N TRP A 186 6.60 26.12 15.62
CA TRP A 186 7.46 25.25 14.83
C TRP A 186 8.69 25.98 14.36
N ARG A 187 9.85 25.33 14.49
CA ARG A 187 11.11 25.80 13.92
C ARG A 187 11.52 24.86 12.79
N ALA A 188 11.98 25.44 11.68
CA ALA A 188 12.55 24.68 10.59
C ALA A 188 13.81 23.93 11.07
N GLY A 189 13.95 22.69 10.63
CA GLY A 189 15.16 21.89 10.81
C GLY A 189 15.83 21.64 9.46
N THR A 190 16.47 20.49 9.32
CA THR A 190 17.17 20.09 8.09
C THR A 190 16.48 18.91 7.42
N ALA A 191 16.80 18.67 6.14
CA ALA A 191 16.48 17.40 5.52
C ALA A 191 17.26 16.28 6.22
N ILE A 192 16.57 15.20 6.61
CA ILE A 192 17.21 14.01 7.22
C ILE A 192 17.49 12.92 6.16
N TYR A 193 16.87 13.01 5.00
CA TYR A 193 17.05 12.07 3.89
C TYR A 193 16.81 12.74 2.55
N ALA A 194 17.81 12.69 1.67
CA ALA A 194 17.81 13.29 0.34
C ALA A 194 18.76 12.48 -0.59
N PRO A 195 18.30 11.33 -1.14
CA PRO A 195 19.18 10.35 -1.77
C PRO A 195 19.46 10.62 -3.26
N GLY A 196 18.94 11.68 -3.87
CA GLY A 196 19.07 11.90 -5.32
C GLY A 196 18.41 10.83 -6.20
N SER A 197 17.55 9.99 -5.62
CA SER A 197 17.06 8.74 -6.23
C SER A 197 15.58 8.77 -6.62
N PHE A 198 14.81 9.70 -6.06
CA PHE A 198 13.36 9.77 -6.22
C PHE A 198 12.91 11.20 -6.54
N ALA A 199 11.82 11.34 -7.28
CA ALA A 199 11.24 12.65 -7.56
C ALA A 199 10.60 13.28 -6.31
N THR A 200 10.04 12.46 -5.43
CA THR A 200 9.34 12.86 -4.22
C THR A 200 9.33 11.71 -3.21
N HIS A 201 9.14 12.03 -1.93
CA HIS A 201 8.87 11.07 -0.86
C HIS A 201 7.50 11.40 -0.26
N GLU A 202 6.42 10.92 -0.85
CA GLU A 202 5.06 11.24 -0.39
C GLU A 202 4.69 10.48 0.88
N CYS A 203 3.72 11.01 1.63
CA CYS A 203 3.08 10.29 2.72
C CYS A 203 4.06 9.71 3.76
N HIS A 204 5.06 10.51 4.16
CA HIS A 204 6.03 10.11 5.18
C HIS A 204 5.36 9.53 6.42
N ASP A 205 5.92 8.44 6.94
CA ASP A 205 5.61 7.97 8.27
C ASP A 205 6.86 7.45 8.97
N ILE A 206 7.31 8.22 9.97
CA ILE A 206 8.49 7.94 10.77
C ILE A 206 8.07 7.41 12.13
N PHE A 207 8.59 6.25 12.51
CA PHE A 207 8.31 5.62 13.79
C PHE A 207 9.49 4.78 14.27
N ARG A 208 9.49 4.47 15.56
CA ARG A 208 10.41 3.51 16.17
C ARG A 208 9.70 2.18 16.41
N MET A 209 10.37 1.08 16.12
CA MET A 209 9.91 -0.28 16.42
C MET A 209 11.13 -1.13 16.80
N GLY A 210 11.12 -1.71 18.00
CA GLY A 210 12.32 -2.33 18.57
C GLY A 210 13.47 -1.33 18.69
N ASP A 211 14.64 -1.74 18.21
CA ASP A 211 15.88 -0.95 18.25
C ASP A 211 16.07 -0.06 17.00
N TRP A 212 15.14 -0.11 16.05
CA TRP A 212 15.25 0.61 14.79
C TRP A 212 14.23 1.74 14.68
N TRP A 213 14.68 2.81 14.03
CA TRP A 213 13.82 3.82 13.42
C TRP A 213 13.51 3.42 12.00
N TYR A 214 12.26 3.65 11.59
CA TYR A 214 11.77 3.42 10.24
C TYR A 214 11.20 4.71 9.66
N MET A 215 11.37 4.88 8.36
CA MET A 215 10.72 5.93 7.59
C MET A 215 10.07 5.28 6.38
N VAL A 216 8.75 5.20 6.41
CA VAL A 216 7.92 4.79 5.26
C VAL A 216 7.66 6.02 4.40
N PHE A 217 7.70 5.85 3.08
CA PHE A 217 7.30 6.88 2.12
C PHE A 217 6.83 6.23 0.82
N SER A 218 5.99 6.93 0.09
CA SER A 218 5.51 6.54 -1.23
C SER A 218 6.21 7.36 -2.32
N ASN A 219 6.42 6.76 -3.50
CA ASN A 219 6.97 7.49 -4.65
C ASN A 219 6.44 6.94 -5.99
N TYR A 220 6.43 7.80 -7.01
CA TYR A 220 5.96 7.46 -8.37
C TYR A 220 7.06 7.60 -9.44
N THR A 221 8.34 7.57 -9.05
CA THR A 221 9.45 7.87 -9.98
C THR A 221 9.54 6.87 -11.14
N ARG A 222 9.15 5.61 -10.91
CA ARG A 222 9.11 4.55 -11.92
C ARG A 222 7.68 4.03 -12.13
N TRP A 223 7.03 3.72 -11.02
CA TRP A 223 5.63 3.37 -10.85
C TRP A 223 5.28 3.65 -9.38
N TRP A 224 4.04 3.41 -8.97
CA TRP A 224 3.62 3.58 -7.58
C TRP A 224 4.25 2.54 -6.65
N GLU A 225 4.98 3.03 -5.66
CA GLU A 225 5.68 2.18 -4.70
C GLU A 225 5.55 2.77 -3.30
N THR A 226 5.31 1.91 -2.32
CA THR A 226 5.49 2.24 -0.90
C THR A 226 6.77 1.56 -0.41
N ARG A 227 7.73 2.38 0.04
CA ARG A 227 9.08 1.96 0.44
C ARG A 227 9.36 2.34 1.89
N TYR A 228 10.42 1.76 2.47
CA TYR A 228 10.92 2.16 3.78
C TYR A 228 12.44 2.28 3.87
N ARG A 229 12.92 3.11 4.80
CA ARG A 229 14.32 3.14 5.26
C ARG A 229 14.39 2.77 6.72
N MET A 230 15.56 2.33 7.15
CA MET A 230 15.85 2.02 8.55
C MET A 230 17.04 2.84 9.05
N ALA A 231 17.08 3.15 10.34
CA ALA A 231 18.18 3.85 11.00
C ALA A 231 18.29 3.48 12.48
N GLN A 232 19.47 3.62 13.06
CA GLN A 232 19.69 3.46 14.52
C GLN A 232 19.39 4.75 15.31
N SER A 233 19.19 5.87 14.60
CA SER A 233 18.95 7.19 15.15
C SER A 233 17.90 7.90 14.29
N PRO A 234 17.03 8.74 14.88
CA PRO A 234 16.02 9.50 14.13
C PRO A 234 16.66 10.51 13.16
N LYS A 235 17.93 10.87 13.39
CA LYS A 235 18.72 11.75 12.51
C LYS A 235 19.39 11.00 11.35
N GLY A 236 19.24 9.67 11.30
CA GLY A 236 19.97 8.81 10.37
C GLY A 236 21.37 8.41 10.88
N PRO A 237 22.23 7.87 10.01
CA PRO A 237 22.00 7.69 8.57
C PRO A 237 20.84 6.72 8.29
N TRP A 238 20.01 7.09 7.32
CA TRP A 238 18.91 6.26 6.83
C TRP A 238 19.41 5.34 5.73
N ILE A 239 19.33 4.04 5.95
CA ILE A 239 19.83 3.03 5.02
C ILE A 239 18.69 2.32 4.29
N THR A 240 18.96 1.93 3.05
CA THR A 240 18.08 1.09 2.25
C THR A 240 18.34 -0.37 2.62
N PRO A 241 17.30 -1.16 2.99
CA PRO A 241 17.41 -2.61 3.10
C PRO A 241 18.06 -3.23 1.85
N ALA A 242 18.97 -4.19 2.05
CA ALA A 242 19.78 -4.72 0.95
C ALA A 242 18.99 -5.59 -0.05
N VAL A 243 17.94 -6.26 0.43
CA VAL A 243 17.18 -7.25 -0.34
C VAL A 243 15.89 -6.66 -0.88
N ASP A 244 15.05 -6.09 -0.02
CA ASP A 244 13.75 -5.55 -0.36
C ASP A 244 13.36 -4.43 0.61
N ASP A 245 13.05 -3.26 0.06
CA ASP A 245 12.69 -2.05 0.78
C ASP A 245 11.23 -1.64 0.54
N MET A 246 10.41 -2.53 -0.02
CA MET A 246 9.00 -2.32 -0.30
C MET A 246 8.12 -3.27 0.52
N PHE A 247 6.82 -2.96 0.63
CA PHE A 247 5.86 -3.80 1.35
C PHE A 247 4.94 -4.62 0.44
N ASP A 248 4.68 -4.09 -0.77
CA ASP A 248 3.69 -4.60 -1.70
C ASP A 248 4.08 -4.17 -3.13
N GLY A 249 3.32 -4.58 -4.15
CA GLY A 249 3.51 -4.21 -5.55
C GLY A 249 2.85 -2.88 -5.93
N ARG A 250 2.83 -2.59 -7.23
CA ARG A 250 2.36 -1.31 -7.80
C ARG A 250 0.90 -0.96 -7.53
N GLY A 251 0.13 -1.93 -7.07
CA GLY A 251 -1.28 -1.76 -6.73
C GLY A 251 -1.50 -1.12 -5.37
N PHE A 252 -0.48 -0.91 -4.53
CA PHE A 252 -0.61 -0.41 -3.17
C PHE A 252 0.20 0.86 -2.93
N TYR A 253 -0.45 1.93 -2.45
CA TYR A 253 0.17 3.25 -2.39
C TYR A 253 -0.30 4.10 -1.20
N ALA A 254 0.44 5.20 -0.97
CA ALA A 254 0.21 6.21 0.06
C ALA A 254 -0.02 5.63 1.46
N ALA A 255 0.77 4.61 1.81
CA ALA A 255 0.55 3.89 3.05
C ALA A 255 1.28 4.55 4.22
N LYS A 256 0.56 4.74 5.32
CA LYS A 256 1.09 5.19 6.62
C LYS A 256 0.76 4.15 7.67
N THR A 257 1.44 4.18 8.81
CA THR A 257 1.26 3.18 9.86
C THR A 257 0.50 3.71 11.06
N VAL A 258 -0.12 2.78 11.78
CA VAL A 258 -0.76 3.02 13.07
C VAL A 258 -0.48 1.84 14.00
N SER A 259 -0.34 2.10 15.30
CA SER A 259 -0.13 1.04 16.30
C SER A 259 -1.16 1.13 17.41
N ASP A 260 -1.63 -0.03 17.86
CA ASP A 260 -2.45 -0.19 19.06
C ASP A 260 -1.60 -0.37 20.35
N GLY A 261 -0.28 -0.17 20.24
CA GLY A 261 0.70 -0.42 21.29
C GLY A 261 1.18 -1.88 21.40
N LYS A 262 0.57 -2.81 20.65
CA LYS A 262 0.96 -4.23 20.60
C LYS A 262 1.42 -4.65 19.21
N LYS A 263 0.66 -4.25 18.20
CA LYS A 263 0.90 -4.49 16.77
C LYS A 263 1.00 -3.15 16.06
N ARG A 264 1.57 -3.18 14.86
CA ARG A 264 1.61 -2.03 13.95
C ARG A 264 1.04 -2.46 12.61
N TYR A 265 0.18 -1.62 12.06
CA TYR A 265 -0.54 -1.87 10.83
C TYR A 265 -0.12 -0.81 9.80
N LEU A 266 0.04 -1.23 8.56
CA LEU A 266 0.33 -0.38 7.41
C LEU A 266 -0.97 -0.21 6.61
N VAL A 267 -1.50 1.00 6.59
CA VAL A 267 -2.81 1.35 6.00
C VAL A 267 -2.55 2.20 4.76
N GLY A 268 -2.93 1.70 3.60
CA GLY A 268 -2.88 2.43 2.34
C GLY A 268 -4.10 2.10 1.48
N TRP A 269 -4.07 2.51 0.22
CA TRP A 269 -5.11 2.15 -0.74
C TRP A 269 -4.59 1.18 -1.79
N GLN A 270 -5.43 0.21 -2.13
CA GLN A 270 -5.27 -0.61 -3.32
C GLN A 270 -5.89 0.09 -4.52
N ALA A 271 -5.06 0.45 -5.49
CA ALA A 271 -5.42 1.14 -6.71
C ALA A 271 -6.52 0.41 -7.50
N PHE A 272 -7.48 1.14 -8.05
CA PHE A 272 -8.37 0.63 -9.10
C PHE A 272 -7.74 0.84 -10.48
N ARG A 273 -8.30 0.22 -11.53
CA ARG A 273 -7.85 0.41 -12.92
C ARG A 273 -8.87 1.22 -13.71
N THR A 274 -8.42 2.02 -14.68
CA THR A 274 -9.31 2.84 -15.51
C THR A 274 -10.42 1.98 -16.11
N GLY A 275 -11.68 2.38 -15.86
CA GLY A 275 -12.85 1.67 -16.38
C GLY A 275 -13.03 0.25 -15.83
N MET A 276 -12.38 -0.10 -14.71
CA MET A 276 -12.39 -1.46 -14.15
C MET A 276 -11.99 -2.52 -15.18
N ASP A 277 -10.97 -2.21 -15.98
CA ASP A 277 -10.45 -3.09 -17.02
C ASP A 277 -9.01 -3.47 -16.66
N ASP A 278 -8.76 -4.77 -16.55
CA ASP A 278 -7.44 -5.25 -16.13
C ASP A 278 -6.33 -4.85 -17.13
N ARG A 279 -6.67 -4.59 -18.39
CA ARG A 279 -5.72 -4.15 -19.44
C ARG A 279 -5.48 -2.64 -19.44
N LYS A 280 -6.01 -1.90 -18.47
CA LYS A 280 -5.82 -0.45 -18.33
C LYS A 280 -4.91 -0.09 -17.15
N PRO A 281 -4.28 1.11 -17.17
CA PRO A 281 -3.41 1.54 -16.09
C PRO A 281 -4.15 1.66 -14.76
N TYR A 282 -3.40 1.50 -13.66
CA TYR A 282 -3.87 1.86 -12.33
C TYR A 282 -4.16 3.36 -12.23
N GLN A 283 -5.13 3.71 -11.39
CA GLN A 283 -5.61 5.05 -11.11
C GLN A 283 -5.46 5.38 -9.62
N TRP A 284 -5.39 6.67 -9.32
CA TRP A 284 -5.18 7.15 -7.95
C TRP A 284 -6.40 6.86 -7.09
N GLY A 285 -6.13 6.35 -5.89
CA GLY A 285 -7.16 5.90 -4.95
C GLY A 285 -7.73 4.53 -5.30
N GLY A 286 -8.65 4.06 -4.46
CA GLY A 286 -9.33 2.78 -4.67
C GLY A 286 -10.03 2.30 -3.42
N SER A 287 -9.57 1.16 -2.88
CA SER A 287 -10.11 0.54 -1.68
C SER A 287 -9.06 0.51 -0.57
N THR A 288 -9.45 0.62 0.70
CA THR A 288 -8.52 0.44 1.83
C THR A 288 -7.85 -0.94 1.74
N LEU A 289 -6.54 -0.98 1.94
CA LEU A 289 -5.78 -2.20 2.14
C LEU A 289 -4.90 -2.05 3.37
N VAL A 290 -4.99 -3.02 4.28
CA VAL A 290 -4.30 -3.00 5.56
C VAL A 290 -3.46 -4.26 5.73
N HIS A 291 -2.18 -4.05 6.04
CA HIS A 291 -1.22 -5.11 6.36
C HIS A 291 -0.80 -5.01 7.83
N GLU A 292 -0.55 -6.13 8.51
CA GLU A 292 0.17 -6.15 9.80
C GLU A 292 1.68 -6.18 9.52
N LEU A 293 2.44 -5.25 10.10
CA LEU A 293 3.90 -5.22 9.96
C LEU A 293 4.56 -6.34 10.76
N VAL A 294 5.56 -6.96 10.15
CA VAL A 294 6.44 -7.96 10.77
C VAL A 294 7.86 -7.41 10.77
N GLN A 295 8.46 -7.27 11.95
CA GLN A 295 9.89 -6.95 12.06
C GLN A 295 10.67 -8.26 12.10
N ARG A 296 11.53 -8.48 11.10
CA ARG A 296 12.44 -9.62 11.05
C ARG A 296 13.57 -9.46 12.07
N PRO A 297 14.27 -10.55 12.47
CA PRO A 297 15.34 -10.48 13.47
C PRO A 297 16.48 -9.50 13.14
N ASP A 298 16.74 -9.23 11.86
CA ASP A 298 17.75 -8.28 11.40
C ASP A 298 17.26 -6.81 11.36
N GLY A 299 16.00 -6.57 11.72
CA GLY A 299 15.36 -5.27 11.67
C GLY A 299 14.75 -4.93 10.31
N THR A 300 14.85 -5.77 9.28
CA THR A 300 14.07 -5.54 8.05
C THR A 300 12.59 -5.78 8.31
N LEU A 301 11.74 -5.20 7.47
CA LEU A 301 10.29 -5.31 7.60
C LEU A 301 9.71 -6.21 6.50
N GLY A 302 8.70 -6.98 6.89
CA GLY A 302 7.77 -7.69 6.03
C GLY A 302 6.34 -7.36 6.44
N VAL A 303 5.37 -7.99 5.79
CA VAL A 303 3.94 -7.82 6.02
C VAL A 303 3.21 -9.15 5.98
N LYS A 304 2.12 -9.24 6.73
CA LYS A 304 1.19 -10.36 6.71
C LYS A 304 -0.26 -9.85 6.80
N PRO A 305 -1.27 -10.68 6.52
CA PRO A 305 -2.65 -10.30 6.73
C PRO A 305 -2.92 -9.87 8.18
N VAL A 306 -3.88 -8.96 8.36
CA VAL A 306 -4.42 -8.68 9.69
C VAL A 306 -5.09 -9.94 10.23
N GLN A 307 -4.76 -10.35 11.45
CA GLN A 307 -5.29 -11.60 12.03
C GLN A 307 -6.83 -11.65 12.03
N ALA A 308 -7.50 -10.54 12.35
CA ALA A 308 -8.97 -10.50 12.36
C ALA A 308 -9.58 -10.76 10.97
N LEU A 309 -8.90 -10.35 9.89
CA LEU A 309 -9.29 -10.66 8.52
C LEU A 309 -9.12 -12.14 8.22
N GLU A 310 -8.07 -12.78 8.74
CA GLU A 310 -7.90 -14.23 8.62
C GLU A 310 -8.96 -15.03 9.38
N ASP A 311 -9.36 -14.54 10.55
CA ASP A 311 -10.34 -15.16 11.44
C ASP A 311 -11.81 -14.91 11.03
N SER A 312 -12.04 -14.04 10.04
CA SER A 312 -13.37 -13.77 9.50
C SER A 312 -13.84 -14.85 8.51
N TYR A 313 -12.91 -15.54 7.85
CA TYR A 313 -13.18 -16.70 6.98
C TYR A 313 -13.34 -17.96 7.82
N ARG A 314 -14.59 -18.40 8.01
CA ARG A 314 -14.96 -19.40 9.03
C ARG A 314 -15.56 -20.67 8.44
N LYS A 315 -15.93 -20.67 7.17
CA LYS A 315 -16.61 -21.78 6.53
C LYS A 315 -15.68 -22.46 5.53
N ALA A 316 -15.28 -23.69 5.83
CA ALA A 316 -14.51 -24.48 4.88
C ALA A 316 -15.33 -24.75 3.60
N LEU A 317 -14.71 -24.51 2.44
CA LEU A 317 -15.29 -24.83 1.15
C LEU A 317 -15.06 -26.32 0.80
N PRO A 318 -16.01 -26.98 0.13
CA PRO A 318 -15.83 -28.36 -0.31
C PRO A 318 -14.64 -28.48 -1.27
N GLN A 319 -13.73 -29.40 -0.94
CA GLN A 319 -12.57 -29.70 -1.77
C GLN A 319 -12.80 -31.03 -2.52
N ALA A 320 -12.56 -31.01 -3.83
CA ALA A 320 -12.60 -32.17 -4.69
C ALA A 320 -11.48 -32.08 -5.73
N THR A 321 -10.54 -33.01 -5.67
CA THR A 321 -9.38 -33.03 -6.55
C THR A 321 -9.73 -33.67 -7.90
N VAL A 322 -9.62 -32.89 -8.98
CA VAL A 322 -9.83 -33.35 -10.36
C VAL A 322 -8.59 -33.02 -11.18
N ALA A 323 -7.77 -34.04 -11.48
CA ALA A 323 -6.59 -33.88 -12.31
C ALA A 323 -6.99 -33.50 -13.74
N ARG A 324 -6.39 -32.43 -14.27
CA ARG A 324 -6.71 -31.90 -15.60
C ARG A 324 -5.56 -32.10 -16.58
N ARG A 325 -4.32 -31.89 -16.13
CA ARG A 325 -3.09 -32.12 -16.90
C ARG A 325 -1.91 -32.44 -15.99
N GLY A 326 -1.00 -33.30 -16.43
CA GLY A 326 0.14 -33.77 -15.64
C GLY A 326 -0.24 -34.91 -14.69
N THR A 327 0.73 -35.40 -13.93
CA THR A 327 0.51 -36.49 -12.96
C THR A 327 0.24 -35.90 -11.58
N TRP A 328 -0.88 -36.26 -10.97
CA TRP A 328 -1.29 -35.77 -9.65
C TRP A 328 -1.63 -36.93 -8.72
N THR A 329 -1.10 -36.90 -7.50
CA THR A 329 -1.39 -37.89 -6.45
C THR A 329 -1.80 -37.20 -5.16
N VAL A 330 -2.71 -37.81 -4.40
CA VAL A 330 -3.19 -37.30 -3.11
C VAL A 330 -2.74 -38.27 -2.02
N GLU A 331 -1.60 -37.98 -1.41
CA GLU A 331 -1.00 -38.73 -0.30
C GLU A 331 -0.23 -37.75 0.59
N ASN A 332 -0.71 -37.52 1.83
CA ASN A 332 -0.12 -36.54 2.77
C ASN A 332 0.06 -35.14 2.17
N GLY A 333 -0.88 -34.73 1.30
CA GLY A 333 -0.80 -33.54 0.48
C GLY A 333 -1.20 -33.84 -0.97
N ILE A 334 -1.20 -32.82 -1.81
CA ILE A 334 -1.42 -32.94 -3.25
C ILE A 334 -0.08 -32.75 -3.95
N ARG A 335 0.42 -33.80 -4.61
CA ARG A 335 1.68 -33.78 -5.34
C ARG A 335 1.42 -33.71 -6.83
N GLY A 336 1.99 -32.71 -7.49
CA GLY A 336 1.94 -32.54 -8.94
C GLY A 336 3.31 -32.75 -9.55
N ARG A 337 3.36 -33.50 -10.66
CA ARG A 337 4.58 -33.73 -11.43
C ARG A 337 4.32 -33.52 -12.93
N GLU A 338 5.02 -32.56 -13.51
CA GLU A 338 5.05 -32.30 -14.94
C GLU A 338 6.45 -31.80 -15.36
N PRO A 339 7.39 -32.71 -15.68
CA PRO A 339 8.79 -32.36 -15.90
C PRO A 339 9.04 -31.59 -17.20
N PHE A 340 8.14 -31.68 -18.18
CA PHE A 340 8.39 -31.15 -19.54
C PHE A 340 7.27 -30.22 -20.04
N GLY A 341 6.46 -29.66 -19.14
CA GLY A 341 5.43 -28.71 -19.52
C GLY A 341 4.67 -28.17 -18.33
N PHE A 342 3.37 -27.93 -18.52
CA PHE A 342 2.45 -27.38 -17.54
C PHE A 342 1.46 -28.44 -17.08
N GLY A 343 1.39 -28.70 -15.78
CA GLY A 343 0.41 -29.57 -15.14
C GLY A 343 -0.48 -28.78 -14.18
N TRP A 344 -1.77 -29.11 -14.12
CA TRP A 344 -2.68 -28.51 -13.16
C TRP A 344 -3.81 -29.46 -12.72
N VAL A 345 -4.32 -29.18 -11.53
CA VAL A 345 -5.39 -29.91 -10.86
C VAL A 345 -6.40 -28.92 -10.29
N GLU A 346 -7.69 -29.17 -10.49
CA GLU A 346 -8.75 -28.41 -9.82
C GLU A 346 -8.98 -29.02 -8.43
N VAL A 347 -9.14 -28.19 -7.40
CA VAL A 347 -9.28 -28.63 -6.01
C VAL A 347 -10.54 -28.11 -5.33
N ALA A 348 -11.11 -26.99 -5.81
CA ALA A 348 -12.34 -26.43 -5.29
C ALA A 348 -12.99 -25.48 -6.29
N ARG A 349 -14.17 -24.96 -5.94
CA ARG A 349 -14.82 -23.82 -6.61
C ARG A 349 -14.73 -22.60 -5.69
N MET A 350 -14.36 -21.46 -6.25
CA MET A 350 -14.27 -20.20 -5.53
C MET A 350 -15.66 -19.58 -5.33
N THR A 351 -15.84 -18.92 -4.19
CA THR A 351 -16.93 -17.99 -3.89
C THR A 351 -16.48 -16.55 -4.15
N GLU A 352 -17.35 -15.57 -3.91
CA GLU A 352 -17.03 -14.15 -4.09
C GLU A 352 -15.90 -13.71 -3.15
N ALA A 353 -15.96 -14.12 -1.89
CA ALA A 353 -14.89 -13.97 -0.91
C ALA A 353 -14.29 -15.34 -0.60
N CYS A 354 -12.96 -15.46 -0.64
CA CYS A 354 -12.25 -16.71 -0.36
C CYS A 354 -10.88 -16.41 0.27
N LEU A 355 -10.47 -17.26 1.20
CA LEU A 355 -9.13 -17.33 1.74
C LEU A 355 -8.54 -18.72 1.47
N VAL A 356 -7.47 -18.75 0.69
CA VAL A 356 -6.69 -19.95 0.40
C VAL A 356 -5.39 -19.90 1.18
N ARG A 357 -5.07 -20.96 1.93
CA ARG A 357 -3.78 -21.14 2.64
C ARG A 357 -3.17 -22.45 2.19
N ALA A 358 -1.86 -22.47 1.95
CA ALA A 358 -1.14 -23.70 1.67
C ALA A 358 0.35 -23.56 2.00
N LYS A 359 0.99 -24.68 2.35
CA LYS A 359 2.44 -24.83 2.33
C LYS A 359 2.86 -25.55 1.06
N LEU A 360 3.80 -24.95 0.35
CA LEU A 360 4.32 -25.45 -0.91
C LEU A 360 5.75 -25.92 -0.68
N SER A 361 6.12 -27.03 -1.29
CA SER A 361 7.50 -27.45 -1.46
C SER A 361 7.73 -27.91 -2.89
N TRP A 362 8.96 -27.82 -3.39
CA TRP A 362 9.28 -28.13 -4.79
C TRP A 362 10.67 -28.73 -4.95
N THR A 363 10.86 -29.48 -6.04
CA THR A 363 12.19 -29.96 -6.40
C THR A 363 13.04 -28.83 -7.00
N PRO A 364 14.38 -28.88 -6.88
CA PRO A 364 15.28 -27.82 -7.36
C PRO A 364 15.12 -27.45 -8.84
N GLU A 365 14.69 -28.40 -9.68
CA GLU A 365 14.52 -28.21 -11.12
C GLU A 365 13.20 -27.51 -11.48
N THR A 366 12.30 -27.32 -10.51
CA THR A 366 10.97 -26.76 -10.75
C THR A 366 11.06 -25.32 -11.21
N LEU A 367 10.60 -25.06 -12.43
CA LEU A 367 10.58 -23.72 -13.01
C LEU A 367 9.56 -22.83 -12.29
N ALA A 368 8.35 -23.34 -12.10
CA ALA A 368 7.29 -22.64 -11.41
C ALA A 368 6.26 -23.57 -10.77
N CYS A 369 5.62 -23.09 -9.71
CA CYS A 369 4.47 -23.73 -9.10
C CYS A 369 3.58 -22.69 -8.40
N GLY A 370 2.37 -23.08 -8.03
CA GLY A 370 1.49 -22.19 -7.27
C GLY A 370 0.01 -22.51 -7.44
N LEU A 371 -0.82 -21.47 -7.38
CA LEU A 371 -2.27 -21.58 -7.42
C LEU A 371 -2.82 -21.10 -8.76
N MET A 372 -3.87 -21.79 -9.21
CA MET A 372 -4.76 -21.38 -10.29
C MET A 372 -6.03 -20.79 -9.67
N LEU A 373 -6.37 -19.54 -9.98
CA LEU A 373 -7.57 -18.87 -9.51
C LEU A 373 -8.51 -18.57 -10.68
N HIS A 374 -9.80 -18.38 -10.40
CA HIS A 374 -10.81 -17.96 -11.38
C HIS A 374 -10.82 -18.79 -12.67
N THR A 375 -10.53 -20.09 -12.58
CA THR A 375 -10.41 -20.92 -13.80
C THR A 375 -11.78 -21.14 -14.43
N GLU A 376 -11.88 -20.92 -15.74
CA GLU A 376 -13.13 -21.07 -16.51
C GLU A 376 -12.84 -21.65 -17.90
N GLY A 377 -13.83 -22.38 -18.43
CA GLY A 377 -13.82 -22.95 -19.77
C GLY A 377 -13.15 -24.33 -19.86
N GLU A 378 -13.62 -25.15 -20.79
CA GLU A 378 -13.16 -26.54 -20.96
C GLU A 378 -11.68 -26.63 -21.37
N ARG A 379 -11.13 -25.57 -21.97
CA ARG A 379 -9.74 -25.49 -22.41
C ARG A 379 -8.93 -24.50 -21.59
N LEU A 380 -9.41 -24.13 -20.39
CA LEU A 380 -8.76 -23.16 -19.50
C LEU A 380 -8.61 -21.78 -20.18
N GLU A 381 -9.70 -21.31 -20.81
CA GLU A 381 -9.74 -20.03 -21.51
C GLU A 381 -9.56 -18.83 -20.56
N LYS A 382 -10.05 -18.93 -19.31
CA LYS A 382 -9.81 -17.92 -18.28
C LYS A 382 -9.12 -18.52 -17.07
N TRP A 383 -8.17 -17.77 -16.53
CA TRP A 383 -7.49 -18.07 -15.29
C TRP A 383 -6.72 -16.85 -14.79
N CYS A 384 -6.49 -16.81 -13.48
CA CYS A 384 -5.39 -16.07 -12.87
C CYS A 384 -4.43 -17.07 -12.20
N GLN A 385 -3.18 -16.68 -11.99
CA GLN A 385 -2.17 -17.49 -11.32
C GLN A 385 -1.48 -16.69 -10.22
N VAL A 386 -1.32 -17.33 -9.06
CA VAL A 386 -0.29 -16.95 -8.10
C VAL A 386 0.89 -17.87 -8.39
N ARG A 387 1.92 -17.31 -9.02
CA ARG A 387 3.04 -18.05 -9.60
C ARG A 387 4.32 -17.78 -8.84
N LEU A 388 4.85 -18.80 -8.16
CA LEU A 388 6.19 -18.79 -7.62
C LEU A 388 7.18 -19.22 -8.71
N GLU A 389 8.26 -18.47 -8.88
CA GLU A 389 9.39 -18.84 -9.72
C GLU A 389 10.66 -18.94 -8.85
N PRO A 390 10.92 -20.10 -8.22
CA PRO A 390 11.93 -20.21 -7.16
C PRO A 390 13.33 -19.77 -7.59
N SER A 391 13.77 -20.20 -8.78
CA SER A 391 15.09 -19.85 -9.33
C SER A 391 15.27 -18.35 -9.62
N ARG A 392 14.17 -17.59 -9.67
CA ARG A 392 14.15 -16.15 -9.92
C ARG A 392 13.81 -15.33 -8.68
N ASN A 393 13.65 -15.96 -7.52
CA ASN A 393 13.30 -15.29 -6.27
C ASN A 393 12.07 -14.37 -6.42
N ARG A 394 10.98 -14.86 -7.02
CA ARG A 394 9.80 -14.00 -7.21
C ARG A 394 8.49 -14.72 -7.14
N VAL A 395 7.47 -13.95 -6.76
CA VAL A 395 6.06 -14.27 -6.96
C VAL A 395 5.47 -13.31 -8.00
N ILE A 396 4.60 -13.84 -8.84
CA ILE A 396 3.90 -13.12 -9.91
C ILE A 396 2.40 -13.35 -9.75
N PHE A 397 1.61 -12.30 -9.91
CA PHE A 397 0.19 -12.44 -10.22
C PHE A 397 0.01 -12.36 -11.74
N ASP A 398 -0.34 -13.49 -12.35
CA ASP A 398 -0.53 -13.60 -13.80
C ASP A 398 -1.97 -13.91 -14.17
N ARG A 399 -2.34 -13.68 -15.43
CA ARG A 399 -3.72 -13.86 -15.90
C ARG A 399 -3.82 -14.07 -17.40
N SER A 400 -4.85 -14.82 -17.80
CA SER A 400 -5.03 -15.32 -19.16
C SER A 400 -5.27 -14.26 -20.23
N ASN A 401 -5.69 -13.03 -19.88
CA ASN A 401 -6.01 -11.96 -20.82
C ASN A 401 -4.81 -11.06 -21.15
N LYS A 402 -3.59 -11.42 -20.71
CA LYS A 402 -2.34 -10.80 -21.16
C LYS A 402 -1.91 -11.44 -22.50
N PHE A 403 -2.27 -10.80 -23.60
CA PHE A 403 -1.86 -11.21 -24.95
C PHE A 403 -1.07 -10.10 -25.66
N ASP A 404 -0.44 -10.45 -26.78
CA ASP A 404 0.40 -9.56 -27.58
C ASP A 404 -0.24 -8.17 -27.78
N GLY A 405 0.45 -7.13 -27.30
CA GLY A 405 -0.04 -5.75 -27.21
C GLY A 405 -0.21 -5.20 -25.78
N ASP A 406 -0.33 -6.05 -24.75
CA ASP A 406 -0.37 -5.64 -23.34
C ASP A 406 1.06 -5.48 -22.78
N GLN A 407 1.72 -4.37 -23.11
CA GLN A 407 3.08 -4.03 -22.62
C GLN A 407 3.09 -3.48 -21.19
N GLN A 408 2.10 -3.84 -20.37
CA GLN A 408 2.03 -3.36 -19.00
C GLN A 408 3.08 -4.01 -18.09
N PHE A 409 3.35 -3.34 -16.97
CA PHE A 409 4.18 -3.87 -15.90
C PHE A 409 3.62 -5.19 -15.37
N VAL A 410 4.52 -6.16 -15.18
CA VAL A 410 4.23 -7.42 -14.51
C VAL A 410 3.94 -7.12 -13.03
N GLU A 411 2.82 -7.64 -12.51
CA GLU A 411 2.54 -7.65 -11.09
C GLU A 411 3.42 -8.70 -10.41
N GLU A 412 4.55 -8.27 -9.85
CA GLU A 412 5.51 -9.17 -9.20
C GLU A 412 6.10 -8.58 -7.92
N ARG A 413 6.67 -9.46 -7.09
CA ARG A 413 7.49 -9.13 -5.94
C ARG A 413 8.68 -10.06 -5.83
N TYR A 414 9.78 -9.52 -5.33
CA TYR A 414 10.91 -10.34 -4.89
C TYR A 414 10.50 -11.15 -3.64
N VAL A 415 10.84 -12.42 -3.63
CA VAL A 415 10.71 -13.32 -2.48
C VAL A 415 11.95 -14.21 -2.48
N PRO A 416 12.73 -14.29 -1.38
CA PRO A 416 13.96 -15.08 -1.33
C PRO A 416 13.62 -16.59 -1.29
N LEU A 417 13.39 -17.18 -2.46
CA LEU A 417 13.00 -18.58 -2.66
C LEU A 417 14.16 -19.46 -3.15
N ALA A 418 15.25 -18.87 -3.64
CA ALA A 418 16.38 -19.61 -4.18
C ALA A 418 17.22 -20.20 -3.03
N GLY A 419 17.42 -21.51 -3.06
CA GLY A 419 18.04 -22.25 -1.96
C GLY A 419 17.05 -22.64 -0.86
N GLU A 420 15.87 -22.02 -0.85
CA GLU A 420 14.71 -22.50 -0.14
C GLU A 420 13.95 -23.52 -1.02
N HIS A 421 13.36 -24.52 -0.38
CA HIS A 421 12.56 -25.54 -1.07
C HIS A 421 11.12 -25.59 -0.57
N GLU A 422 10.73 -24.57 0.19
CA GLU A 422 9.39 -24.41 0.72
C GLU A 422 8.98 -22.94 0.86
N ALA A 423 7.68 -22.69 0.83
CA ALA A 423 7.08 -21.40 1.15
C ALA A 423 5.65 -21.59 1.67
N GLU A 424 5.22 -20.70 2.55
CA GLU A 424 3.81 -20.57 2.91
C GLU A 424 3.16 -19.54 1.98
N ILE A 425 1.96 -19.86 1.48
CA ILE A 425 1.16 -18.93 0.71
C ILE A 425 -0.20 -18.71 1.35
N LYS A 426 -0.65 -17.45 1.33
CA LYS A 426 -2.02 -17.06 1.66
C LYS A 426 -2.55 -16.19 0.54
N VAL A 427 -3.76 -16.45 0.08
CA VAL A 427 -4.43 -15.63 -0.94
C VAL A 427 -5.82 -15.28 -0.45
N ILE A 428 -6.09 -13.99 -0.36
CA ILE A 428 -7.39 -13.43 -0.04
C ILE A 428 -7.97 -12.87 -1.33
N THR A 429 -9.16 -13.34 -1.70
CA THR A 429 -9.95 -12.78 -2.80
C THR A 429 -11.27 -12.24 -2.28
N SER A 430 -11.71 -11.11 -2.82
CA SER A 430 -13.03 -10.54 -2.55
C SER A 430 -13.51 -9.76 -3.77
N GLY A 431 -14.42 -10.34 -4.55
CA GLY A 431 -14.82 -9.79 -5.85
C GLY A 431 -13.62 -9.67 -6.80
N ASN A 432 -13.24 -8.44 -7.17
CA ASN A 432 -12.07 -8.17 -8.03
C ASN A 432 -10.75 -7.97 -7.26
N ILE A 433 -10.78 -7.96 -5.92
CA ILE A 433 -9.60 -7.79 -5.08
C ILE A 433 -8.88 -9.13 -4.98
N VAL A 434 -7.58 -9.12 -5.23
CA VAL A 434 -6.67 -10.24 -4.91
C VAL A 434 -5.51 -9.69 -4.09
N VAL A 435 -5.27 -10.27 -2.92
CA VAL A 435 -4.09 -9.99 -2.11
C VAL A 435 -3.42 -11.31 -1.77
N LEU A 436 -2.20 -11.50 -2.26
CA LEU A 436 -1.40 -12.68 -1.95
C LEU A 436 -0.28 -12.34 -0.99
N TYR A 437 0.07 -13.32 -0.16
CA TYR A 437 1.20 -13.29 0.75
C TYR A 437 2.00 -14.56 0.52
N VAL A 438 3.32 -14.41 0.35
CA VAL A 438 4.27 -15.52 0.31
C VAL A 438 5.25 -15.28 1.43
N ASN A 439 5.23 -16.16 2.44
CA ASN A 439 5.85 -15.91 3.74
C ASN A 439 5.40 -14.55 4.30
N ASP A 440 6.29 -13.55 4.38
CA ASP A 440 6.01 -12.20 4.85
C ASP A 440 6.13 -11.13 3.74
N THR A 441 5.95 -11.52 2.47
CA THR A 441 5.89 -10.60 1.32
C THR A 441 4.49 -10.57 0.74
N ALA A 442 3.87 -9.38 0.66
CA ALA A 442 2.56 -9.18 0.03
C ALA A 442 2.66 -8.75 -1.44
N LEU A 443 1.63 -9.10 -2.23
CA LEU A 443 1.37 -8.56 -3.56
C LEU A 443 -0.14 -8.40 -3.80
N ALA A 444 -0.59 -7.17 -3.89
CA ALA A 444 -1.96 -6.79 -4.20
C ALA A 444 -2.16 -6.62 -5.71
N ALA A 445 -3.23 -7.22 -6.23
CA ALA A 445 -3.61 -7.18 -7.63
C ALA A 445 -5.14 -7.04 -7.80
N ARG A 446 -5.56 -6.70 -9.03
CA ARG A 446 -6.97 -6.62 -9.41
C ARG A 446 -7.24 -7.64 -10.52
N ALA A 447 -8.44 -8.21 -10.50
CA ALA A 447 -8.94 -9.17 -11.49
C ALA A 447 -10.40 -8.85 -11.85
N TYR A 448 -10.63 -7.73 -12.55
CA TYR A 448 -11.96 -7.27 -12.95
C TYR A 448 -12.61 -8.14 -14.04
N ASP A 449 -11.82 -8.68 -14.96
CA ASP A 449 -12.32 -9.47 -16.10
C ASP A 449 -12.68 -10.93 -15.73
N TYR A 450 -12.55 -11.26 -14.43
CA TYR A 450 -12.65 -12.60 -13.90
C TYR A 450 -13.76 -12.69 -12.86
N GLN A 451 -14.55 -13.76 -12.93
CA GLN A 451 -15.59 -14.08 -11.95
C GLN A 451 -15.14 -15.25 -11.08
N PRO A 452 -15.75 -15.49 -9.90
CA PRO A 452 -15.47 -16.69 -9.11
C PRO A 452 -15.60 -17.96 -9.95
N GLY A 453 -14.49 -18.68 -10.09
CA GLY A 453 -14.35 -19.83 -10.99
C GLY A 453 -13.86 -21.07 -10.25
N GLY A 454 -13.09 -21.92 -10.94
CA GLY A 454 -12.36 -23.00 -10.28
C GLY A 454 -11.12 -22.46 -9.54
N LEU A 455 -10.75 -23.18 -8.48
CA LEU A 455 -9.50 -23.03 -7.75
C LEU A 455 -8.69 -24.31 -7.97
N GLY A 456 -7.41 -24.15 -8.27
CA GLY A 456 -6.52 -25.26 -8.58
C GLY A 456 -5.09 -25.03 -8.13
N LEU A 457 -4.28 -26.05 -8.33
CA LEU A 457 -2.84 -26.05 -8.09
C LEU A 457 -2.15 -26.31 -9.42
N PHE A 458 -0.95 -25.76 -9.62
CA PHE A 458 -0.16 -26.03 -10.82
C PHE A 458 1.32 -26.23 -10.54
N VAL A 459 1.97 -26.93 -11.46
CA VAL A 459 3.42 -27.08 -11.54
C VAL A 459 3.84 -26.96 -13.00
N GLU A 460 5.00 -26.35 -13.23
CA GLU A 460 5.57 -26.19 -14.56
C GLU A 460 7.04 -26.61 -14.55
N HIS A 461 7.40 -27.51 -15.46
CA HIS A 461 8.75 -28.06 -15.63
C HIS A 461 9.37 -28.52 -14.30
N GLY A 462 8.68 -29.41 -13.58
CA GLY A 462 9.16 -29.88 -12.29
C GLY A 462 8.14 -30.68 -11.47
N GLU A 463 8.31 -30.61 -10.16
CA GLU A 463 7.47 -31.28 -9.19
C GLU A 463 7.26 -30.42 -7.94
N ALA A 464 6.02 -30.33 -7.47
CA ALA A 464 5.66 -29.61 -6.27
C ALA A 464 4.68 -30.41 -5.40
N VAL A 465 4.78 -30.22 -4.08
CA VAL A 465 3.88 -30.80 -3.08
C VAL A 465 3.20 -29.67 -2.33
N PHE A 466 1.88 -29.75 -2.26
CA PHE A 466 1.02 -28.81 -1.56
C PHE A 466 0.45 -29.51 -0.33
N THR A 467 0.76 -28.96 0.84
CA THR A 467 0.32 -29.47 2.15
C THR A 467 -0.42 -28.37 2.90
N GLU A 468 -1.16 -28.75 3.95
CA GLU A 468 -1.94 -27.80 4.75
C GLU A 468 -2.83 -26.89 3.90
N LEU A 469 -3.43 -27.46 2.82
CA LEU A 469 -4.32 -26.73 1.93
C LEU A 469 -5.67 -26.49 2.61
N ASP A 470 -5.91 -25.24 2.98
CA ASP A 470 -7.15 -24.77 3.57
C ASP A 470 -7.82 -23.74 2.66
N ILE A 471 -9.12 -23.88 2.46
CA ILE A 471 -9.91 -23.06 1.54
C ILE A 471 -11.18 -22.67 2.25
N MET A 472 -11.30 -21.38 2.57
CA MET A 472 -12.29 -20.85 3.50
C MET A 472 -13.10 -19.71 2.87
N GLU A 473 -14.37 -19.63 3.25
CA GLU A 473 -15.33 -18.54 3.00
C GLU A 473 -15.65 -17.80 4.29
#